data_AF-A0AAW7QNN8-F1
#
_entry.id   AF-A0AAW7QNN8-F1
#
_cell.length_a   1.000
_cell.length_b   1.000
_cell.length_c   1.000
_cell.angle_alpha   90.00
_cell.angle_beta   90.00
_cell.angle_gamma   90.00
#
_symmetry.space_group_name_H-M   'P 1'
#
loop_
_entity.id
_entity.type
_entity.pdbx_description
1 polymer ?
#
loop_
_entity_poly.entity_id
_entity_poly.type
_entity_poly.pdbx_seq_one_letter_code
_entity_poly.pdbx_strand_id
1 'polypeptide(L)'
;MKRNGAPSPLVKRDKKRMIAFGWYGGKYSHLDWLLPLLPPCHHYCEPFGGSAAVLLNRDPSPVETYNDIDGEVTNFFRVLRDDPDRLIRAIGLTAIKKVRKGAHGSLPAPTCLDDHRRL
;
A
#
# COMPACT_ATOMS: atom_id res chain seq x y z
N MET A 1 -10.42 -33.43 -25.75
CA MET A 1 -10.13 -32.58 -26.94
C MET A 1 -9.85 -31.15 -26.47
N LYS A 2 -9.04 -30.41 -27.24
CA LYS A 2 -8.06 -29.40 -26.79
C LYS A 2 -8.65 -28.17 -26.06
N ARG A 3 -8.12 -27.85 -24.87
CA ARG A 3 -8.20 -26.50 -24.26
C ARG A 3 -7.18 -25.59 -24.97
N ASN A 4 -7.54 -25.07 -26.13
CA ASN A 4 -6.75 -24.08 -26.84
C ASN A 4 -7.34 -22.69 -26.63
N GLY A 5 -6.97 -22.06 -25.51
CA GLY A 5 -7.06 -20.62 -25.35
C GLY A 5 -5.67 -20.16 -24.96
N ALA A 6 -4.84 -19.81 -25.94
CA ALA A 6 -3.58 -19.14 -25.65
C ALA A 6 -3.90 -17.90 -24.79
N PRO A 7 -3.13 -17.62 -23.72
CA PRO A 7 -3.33 -16.37 -23.00
C PRO A 7 -3.22 -15.22 -24.00
N SER A 8 -4.19 -14.31 -23.97
CA SER A 8 -4.19 -13.10 -24.79
C SER A 8 -2.81 -12.43 -24.75
N PRO A 9 -2.27 -11.90 -25.86
CA PRO A 9 -0.97 -11.26 -25.87
C PRO A 9 -0.96 -10.22 -24.76
N LEU A 10 -0.07 -10.38 -23.78
CA LEU A 10 0.09 -9.43 -22.69
C LEU A 10 0.42 -8.09 -23.34
N VAL A 11 -0.59 -7.22 -23.44
CA VAL A 11 -0.41 -5.83 -23.86
C VAL A 11 0.56 -5.26 -22.84
N LYS A 12 1.83 -5.10 -23.24
CA LYS A 12 2.84 -4.41 -22.44
C LYS A 12 2.36 -2.98 -22.26
N ARG A 13 1.61 -2.74 -21.19
CA ARG A 13 1.37 -1.39 -20.70
C ARG A 13 2.73 -0.91 -20.22
N ASP A 14 3.21 0.22 -20.73
CA ASP A 14 4.27 1.01 -20.10
C ASP A 14 3.77 1.51 -18.75
N LYS A 15 3.68 0.60 -17.77
CA LYS A 15 3.29 0.91 -16.41
C LYS A 15 4.50 1.56 -15.74
N LYS A 16 4.38 2.85 -15.43
CA LYS A 16 5.28 3.51 -14.49
C LYS A 16 5.33 2.66 -13.22
N ARG A 17 6.54 2.28 -12.78
CA ARG A 17 6.67 1.52 -11.54
C ARG A 17 6.18 2.36 -10.36
N MET A 18 5.42 1.75 -9.46
CA MET A 18 4.80 2.41 -8.31
C MET A 18 5.18 1.74 -7.00
N ILE A 19 5.31 2.55 -5.94
CA ILE A 19 5.39 2.12 -4.55
C ILE A 19 4.58 3.11 -3.70
N ALA A 20 4.00 2.63 -2.61
CA ALA A 20 3.27 3.51 -1.70
C ALA A 20 4.21 4.46 -0.93
N PHE A 21 5.33 3.93 -0.44
CA PHE A 21 6.37 4.66 0.31
C PHE A 21 7.70 3.90 0.24
N GLY A 22 8.79 4.56 0.62
CA GLY A 22 10.10 3.92 0.73
C GLY A 22 10.12 2.88 1.85
N TRP A 23 10.51 1.65 1.55
CA TRP A 23 10.53 0.54 2.51
C TRP A 23 11.79 -0.30 2.36
N TYR A 24 12.40 -0.64 3.49
CA TYR A 24 13.60 -1.48 3.52
C TYR A 24 13.27 -2.89 2.99
N GLY A 25 14.17 -3.44 2.16
CA GLY A 25 13.97 -4.77 1.58
C GLY A 25 12.82 -4.86 0.56
N GLY A 26 12.26 -3.72 0.15
CA GLY A 26 11.24 -3.66 -0.90
C GLY A 26 11.76 -4.23 -2.22
N LYS A 27 10.93 -5.03 -2.90
CA LYS A 27 11.29 -5.74 -4.15
C LYS A 27 11.28 -4.86 -5.39
N TYR A 28 11.19 -3.53 -5.22
CA TYR A 28 11.02 -2.56 -6.29
C TYR A 28 12.12 -2.59 -7.37
N SER A 29 13.38 -2.76 -6.96
CA SER A 29 14.52 -2.84 -7.90
C SER A 29 14.52 -4.12 -8.74
N HIS A 30 13.89 -5.19 -8.26
CA HIS A 30 13.91 -6.52 -8.88
C HIS A 30 12.61 -6.84 -9.65
N LEU A 31 11.72 -5.87 -9.84
CA LEU A 31 10.40 -6.11 -10.44
C LEU A 31 10.47 -6.69 -11.86
N ASP A 32 11.41 -6.25 -12.70
CA ASP A 32 11.54 -6.78 -14.07
C ASP A 32 11.88 -8.27 -14.10
N TRP A 33 12.64 -8.73 -13.10
CA TRP A 33 13.01 -10.13 -12.97
C TRP A 33 11.91 -10.94 -12.29
N LEU A 34 11.26 -10.38 -11.27
CA LEU A 34 10.27 -11.07 -10.45
C LEU A 34 8.91 -11.22 -11.14
N LEU A 35 8.38 -10.16 -11.75
CA LEU A 35 7.02 -10.13 -12.29
C LEU A 35 6.76 -11.18 -13.38
N PRO A 36 7.68 -11.45 -14.33
CA PRO A 36 7.48 -12.50 -15.34
C PRO A 36 7.41 -13.92 -14.76
N LEU A 37 7.91 -14.13 -13.54
CA LEU A 37 7.91 -15.44 -12.87
C LEU A 37 6.61 -15.70 -12.11
N LEU A 38 5.78 -14.68 -11.89
CA LEU A 38 4.49 -14.83 -11.21
C LEU A 38 3.45 -15.38 -12.18
N PRO A 39 2.85 -16.56 -11.91
CA PRO A 39 1.80 -17.09 -12.76
C PRO A 39 0.52 -16.26 -12.64
N PRO A 40 -0.33 -16.24 -13.69
CA PRO A 40 -1.68 -15.69 -13.56
C PRO A 40 -2.45 -16.51 -12.52
N CYS A 41 -3.16 -15.83 -11.63
CA CYS A 41 -3.95 -16.47 -10.59
C CYS A 41 -5.28 -15.75 -10.39
N HIS A 42 -6.26 -16.50 -9.89
CA HIS A 42 -7.56 -15.94 -9.50
C HIS A 42 -7.46 -15.15 -8.18
N HIS A 43 -6.66 -15.65 -7.25
CA HIS A 43 -6.43 -15.04 -5.94
C HIS A 43 -4.93 -14.86 -5.74
N TYR A 44 -4.49 -13.61 -5.62
CA TYR A 44 -3.13 -13.27 -5.26
C TYR A 44 -3.05 -12.92 -3.77
N CYS A 45 -2.07 -13.49 -3.08
CA CYS A 45 -1.83 -13.23 -1.66
C CYS A 45 -0.42 -12.69 -1.48
N GLU A 46 -0.30 -11.52 -0.86
CA GLU A 46 0.96 -10.87 -0.51
C GLU A 46 1.12 -10.90 1.02
N PRO A 47 1.78 -11.92 1.61
CA PRO A 47 1.87 -12.07 3.06
C PRO A 47 2.84 -11.08 3.73
N PHE A 48 3.82 -10.57 2.98
CA PHE A 48 4.87 -9.65 3.43
C PHE A 48 4.88 -8.39 2.54
N GLY A 49 3.82 -7.60 2.64
CA GLY A 49 3.50 -6.57 1.67
C GLY A 49 4.40 -5.33 1.67
N GLY A 50 4.87 -4.87 2.83
CA GLY A 50 5.69 -3.67 2.96
C GLY A 50 5.11 -2.45 2.23
N SER A 51 5.78 -1.99 1.17
CA SER A 51 5.32 -0.87 0.33
C SER A 51 4.39 -1.27 -0.83
N ALA A 52 3.91 -2.52 -0.84
CA ALA A 52 3.12 -3.14 -1.90
C ALA A 52 3.82 -3.13 -3.28
N ALA A 53 5.16 -3.20 -3.30
CA ALA A 53 5.92 -3.08 -4.55
C ALA A 53 5.55 -4.13 -5.60
N VAL A 54 5.26 -5.38 -5.22
CA VAL A 54 4.88 -6.41 -6.19
C VAL A 54 3.40 -6.28 -6.56
N LEU A 55 2.53 -6.22 -5.56
CA LEU A 55 1.08 -6.02 -5.71
C LEU A 55 0.72 -4.84 -6.63
N LEU A 56 1.36 -3.68 -6.48
CA LEU A 56 1.05 -2.48 -7.28
C LEU A 56 1.54 -2.54 -8.74
N ASN A 57 2.47 -3.46 -9.05
CA ASN A 57 3.13 -3.52 -10.36
C ASN A 57 2.82 -4.79 -11.16
N ARG A 58 2.24 -5.82 -10.53
CA ARG A 58 1.74 -7.01 -11.24
C ARG A 58 0.49 -6.69 -12.07
N ASP A 59 0.05 -7.66 -12.85
CA ASP A 59 -1.28 -7.63 -13.41
C ASP A 59 -2.30 -8.04 -12.35
N PRO A 60 -3.39 -7.28 -12.17
CA PRO A 60 -4.34 -7.49 -11.08
C PRO A 60 -5.06 -8.83 -11.22
N SER A 61 -5.33 -9.46 -10.08
CA SER A 61 -6.19 -10.66 -9.99
C SER A 61 -7.60 -10.29 -9.54
N PRO A 62 -8.62 -11.12 -9.84
CA PRO A 62 -9.99 -10.93 -9.34
C PRO A 62 -10.08 -10.74 -7.82
N VAL A 63 -9.23 -11.46 -7.07
CA VAL A 63 -9.12 -11.34 -5.62
C VAL A 63 -7.67 -11.08 -5.24
N GLU A 64 -7.43 -10.10 -4.37
CA GLU A 64 -6.10 -9.79 -3.85
C GLU A 64 -6.15 -9.62 -2.33
N THR A 65 -5.27 -10.35 -1.63
CA THR A 65 -5.11 -10.25 -0.18
C THR A 65 -3.74 -9.63 0.11
N TYR A 66 -3.78 -8.51 0.83
CA TYR A 66 -2.60 -7.84 1.34
C TYR A 66 -2.47 -8.11 2.84
N ASN A 67 -1.27 -8.48 3.28
CA ASN A 67 -0.93 -8.63 4.69
C ASN A 67 0.50 -8.13 4.96
N ASP A 68 0.72 -7.67 6.18
CA ASP A 68 2.04 -7.44 6.74
C ASP A 68 2.01 -7.72 8.25
N ILE A 69 3.17 -8.03 8.85
CA ILE A 69 3.28 -8.15 10.31
C ILE A 69 3.15 -6.78 10.99
N ASP A 70 3.54 -5.71 10.28
CA ASP A 70 3.34 -4.35 10.74
C ASP A 70 1.87 -3.94 10.58
N GLY A 71 1.19 -3.80 11.72
CA GLY A 71 -0.21 -3.41 11.78
C GLY A 71 -0.46 -1.98 11.28
N GLU A 72 0.51 -1.07 11.40
CA GLU A 72 0.37 0.30 10.90
C GLU A 72 0.39 0.33 9.37
N VAL A 73 1.25 -0.49 8.75
CA VAL A 73 1.29 -0.68 7.30
C VAL A 73 -0.01 -1.28 6.79
N THR A 74 -0.50 -2.35 7.44
CA THR A 74 -1.78 -2.96 7.06
C THR A 74 -2.94 -1.98 7.23
N ASN A 75 -2.93 -1.17 8.30
CA ASN A 75 -3.92 -0.12 8.51
C ASN A 75 -3.84 0.97 7.44
N PHE A 76 -2.64 1.40 7.03
CA PHE A 76 -2.45 2.37 5.95
C PHE A 76 -3.15 1.91 4.67
N PHE A 77 -2.90 0.68 4.21
CA PHE A 77 -3.54 0.16 3.00
C PHE A 77 -5.04 -0.07 3.17
N ARG A 78 -5.52 -0.38 4.38
CA ARG A 78 -6.96 -0.43 4.68
C ARG A 78 -7.61 0.96 4.54
N VAL A 79 -7.06 1.98 5.19
CA VAL A 79 -7.60 3.35 5.11
C VAL A 79 -7.51 3.90 3.69
N LEU A 80 -6.41 3.63 2.98
CA LEU A 80 -6.23 4.03 1.58
C LEU A 80 -7.33 3.44 0.67
N ARG A 81 -7.79 2.23 0.95
CA ARG A 81 -8.88 1.55 0.21
C ARG A 81 -10.25 2.10 0.58
N ASP A 82 -10.50 2.26 1.87
CA ASP A 82 -11.85 2.47 2.40
C ASP A 82 -12.24 3.96 2.46
N ASP A 83 -11.27 4.86 2.71
CA ASP A 83 -11.49 6.31 2.85
C ASP A 83 -10.26 7.12 2.37
N PRO A 84 -9.98 7.13 1.06
CA PRO A 84 -8.80 7.83 0.50
C PRO A 84 -8.87 9.35 0.69
N ASP A 85 -10.06 9.95 0.66
CA ASP A 85 -10.22 11.41 0.79
C ASP A 85 -9.82 11.90 2.19
N ARG A 86 -10.23 11.17 3.23
CA ARG A 86 -9.79 11.47 4.60
C ARG A 86 -8.29 11.32 4.75
N LEU A 87 -7.69 10.28 4.15
CA LEU A 87 -6.25 10.07 4.20
C LEU A 87 -5.49 11.21 3.51
N ILE A 88 -5.91 11.60 2.30
CA ILE A 88 -5.32 12.72 1.55
C ILE A 88 -5.43 14.02 2.33
N ARG A 89 -6.60 14.32 2.90
CA ARG A 89 -6.81 15.49 3.76
C ARG A 89 -5.89 15.47 4.98
N ALA A 90 -5.80 14.33 5.68
CA ALA A 90 -4.94 14.19 6.85
C ALA A 90 -3.47 14.40 6.47
N ILE A 91 -2.97 13.79 5.40
CA ILE A 91 -1.59 13.99 4.91
C ILE A 91 -1.34 15.45 4.53
N GLY A 92 -2.27 16.10 3.82
CA GLY A 92 -2.16 17.51 3.44
C GLY A 92 -2.14 18.46 4.63
N LEU A 93 -2.84 18.13 5.72
CA LEU A 93 -2.84 18.91 6.96
C LEU A 93 -1.63 18.62 7.85
N THR A 94 -0.97 17.48 7.67
CA THR A 94 0.18 17.02 8.47
C THR A 94 1.48 17.69 8.03
N ALA A 95 1.43 18.94 7.52
CA ALA A 95 2.59 19.73 7.07
C ALA A 95 3.84 19.35 7.87
N ILE A 96 4.82 18.71 7.22
CA ILE A 96 5.99 18.10 7.86
C ILE A 96 6.66 19.17 8.72
N LYS A 97 6.29 19.24 10.00
CA LYS A 97 7.02 20.04 10.98
C LYS A 97 8.41 19.45 10.96
N LYS A 98 9.41 20.26 10.65
CA LYS A 98 10.80 20.04 11.06
C LYS A 98 10.73 19.55 12.50
N VAL A 99 10.92 18.26 12.73
CA VAL A 99 11.03 17.69 14.07
C VAL A 99 12.22 18.43 14.67
N ARG A 100 11.93 19.41 15.52
CA ARG A 100 12.96 20.15 16.24
C ARG A 100 13.53 19.11 17.20
N LYS A 101 14.76 18.63 16.94
CA LYS A 101 15.48 17.82 17.93
C LYS A 101 15.47 18.57 19.26
N GLY A 102 15.21 17.82 20.33
CA GLY A 102 14.73 18.26 21.62
C GLY A 102 15.23 19.62 22.12
N ALA A 103 14.29 20.43 22.58
CA ALA A 103 14.49 21.14 23.83
C ALA A 103 13.45 20.55 24.79
N HIS A 104 13.92 19.96 25.89
CA HIS A 104 13.08 19.42 26.96
C HIS A 104 12.00 20.43 27.34
N GLY A 105 10.74 20.02 27.18
CA GLY A 105 9.56 20.80 27.53
C GLY A 105 8.33 20.04 27.08
N SER A 106 7.63 19.43 28.03
CA SER A 106 6.41 18.63 27.82
C SER A 106 5.39 19.37 26.97
N LEU A 107 5.09 18.86 25.78
CA LEU A 107 3.86 19.22 25.07
C LEU A 107 2.75 18.28 25.53
N PRO A 108 1.56 18.78 25.90
CA PRO A 108 0.46 17.92 26.30
C PRO A 108 -0.03 17.10 25.10
N ALA A 109 -0.45 15.86 25.38
CA ALA A 109 -1.03 14.96 24.40
C ALA A 109 -2.24 15.63 23.70
N PRO A 110 -2.45 15.39 22.39
CA PRO A 110 -3.65 15.86 21.73
C PRO A 110 -4.86 15.17 22.37
N THR A 111 -5.67 15.93 23.09
CA THR A 111 -6.98 15.47 23.56
C THR A 111 -7.81 15.14 22.34
N CYS A 112 -8.24 13.88 22.25
CA CYS A 112 -9.20 13.44 21.26
C CYS A 112 -10.43 14.36 21.33
N LEU A 113 -10.94 14.70 20.16
CA LEU A 113 -12.21 15.38 19.93
C LEU A 113 -13.27 15.03 21.00
N ASP A 114 -13.52 15.98 21.90
CA ASP A 114 -14.83 16.13 22.52
C ASP A 114 -15.78 16.60 21.41
N ASP A 115 -16.63 15.71 20.88
CA ASP A 115 -18.08 15.97 20.76
C ASP A 115 -18.82 14.72 20.21
N HIS A 116 -19.21 13.81 21.10
CA HIS A 116 -20.47 13.10 20.93
C HIS A 116 -21.27 13.21 22.23
N ARG A 117 -22.02 14.32 22.28
CA ARG A 117 -23.24 14.56 23.06
C ARG A 117 -23.91 13.30 23.59
N ARG A 118 -24.19 13.35 24.90
CA ARG A 118 -25.47 13.04 25.54
C ARG A 118 -26.54 12.49 24.57
N LEU A 119 -26.85 11.21 24.69
CA LEU A 119 -28.11 10.66 25.21
C LEU A 119 -27.94 9.16 25.44
#